data_AF-A0A0S8BTV4-F1
#
_entry.id   AF-A0A0S8BTV4-F1
#
_cell.length_a   1.000
_cell.length_b   1.000
_cell.length_c   1.000
_cell.angle_alpha   90.00
_cell.angle_beta   90.00
_cell.angle_gamma   90.00
#
_symmetry.space_group_name_H-M   'P 1'
#
loop_
_entity.id
_entity.type
_entity.pdbx_description
1 polymer ?
#
loop_
_entity_poly.entity_id
_entity_poly.type
_entity_poly.pdbx_seq_one_letter_code
_entity_poly.pdbx_strand_id
1 'polypeptide(L)'
;MPQQAFLKGIRAYWKALEQPGEPPELGESRIDAFVDLLQLTADAEQAFRILQLPASPYVGIAVGDESRPWQLHWALQVAEVEPFIHPGLEGVIFVADTIADPEGRHRVYTIKDGMRGDLEFEDLADVLRWMGARVRYAKGDIGEEELQDVQGSASAVLDDDWEEDTTSALFILEELLDTPLFEAWDAISRGQWPLVESDGGDPPVDREDGWQRRLSLWLTRRFLATRSLELPPDIAVSDMDAVHRALVDHLIDFEQAIHGGDVPKIIEDAAAGKDPKIAKLAQRWIERHDSWRTAASVPTPDEEQAFEEEPIPFQHTPFTRKLMQALSASLDRMVEQGEIELDPDRKEALLIELVTAASDARSVKHMLKKLTTTLVDSEHVEEIYPSDDKIQERLKEDLGG
;
A
#
# COMPACT_ATOMS: atom_id res chain seq x y z
N MET A 1 -31.59 -1.09 -16.07
CA MET A 1 -31.09 -2.48 -16.18
C MET A 1 -30.15 -2.84 -15.02
N PRO A 2 -29.14 -2.02 -14.64
CA PRO A 2 -28.19 -2.35 -13.55
C PRO A 2 -28.86 -2.61 -12.20
N GLN A 3 -29.81 -1.75 -11.80
CA GLN A 3 -30.56 -1.91 -10.53
C GLN A 3 -31.33 -3.24 -10.45
N GLN A 4 -31.87 -3.73 -11.57
CA GLN A 4 -32.59 -5.00 -11.60
C GLN A 4 -31.63 -6.19 -11.45
N ALA A 5 -30.45 -6.13 -12.06
CA ALA A 5 -29.41 -7.14 -11.91
C ALA A 5 -28.90 -7.19 -10.46
N PHE A 6 -28.65 -6.02 -9.85
CA PHE A 6 -28.25 -5.88 -8.46
C PHE A 6 -29.28 -6.50 -7.48
N LEU A 7 -30.56 -6.14 -7.60
CA LEU A 7 -31.63 -6.71 -6.77
C LEU A 7 -31.79 -8.23 -6.96
N LYS A 8 -31.55 -8.73 -8.19
CA LYS A 8 -31.54 -10.17 -8.46
C LYS A 8 -30.34 -10.84 -7.77
N GLY A 9 -29.16 -10.20 -7.77
CA GLY A 9 -27.97 -10.64 -7.06
C GLY A 9 -28.21 -10.76 -5.55
N ILE A 10 -28.78 -9.72 -4.93
CA ILE A 10 -29.14 -9.72 -3.50
C ILE A 10 -30.03 -10.93 -3.16
N ARG A 11 -31.11 -11.15 -3.93
CA ARG A 11 -32.01 -12.28 -3.70
C ARG A 11 -31.33 -13.63 -3.89
N ALA A 12 -30.43 -13.74 -4.87
CA ALA A 12 -29.69 -14.97 -5.12
C ALA A 12 -28.72 -15.28 -3.96
N TYR A 13 -28.00 -14.27 -3.47
CA TYR A 13 -27.09 -14.39 -2.33
C TYR A 13 -27.85 -14.73 -1.03
N TRP A 14 -28.94 -14.00 -0.74
CA TRP A 14 -29.83 -14.27 0.39
C TRP A 14 -30.34 -15.72 0.40
N LYS A 15 -30.77 -16.21 -0.77
CA LYS A 15 -31.22 -17.58 -0.94
C LYS A 15 -30.08 -18.61 -0.77
N ALA A 16 -28.89 -18.33 -1.30
CA ALA A 16 -27.73 -19.21 -1.15
C ALA A 16 -27.35 -19.40 0.33
N LEU A 17 -27.46 -18.33 1.12
CA LEU A 17 -27.28 -18.35 2.57
C LEU A 17 -28.44 -18.98 3.35
N GLU A 18 -29.51 -19.39 2.67
CA GLU A 18 -30.73 -19.96 3.28
C GLU A 18 -31.37 -19.04 4.33
N GLN A 19 -31.25 -17.73 4.14
CA GLN A 19 -31.85 -16.76 5.04
C GLN A 19 -33.39 -16.82 4.96
N PRO A 20 -34.09 -16.75 6.09
CA PRO A 20 -35.54 -16.81 6.12
C PRO A 20 -36.17 -15.55 5.50
N GLY A 21 -37.28 -15.71 4.80
CA GLY A 21 -38.06 -14.59 4.24
C GLY A 21 -37.41 -13.97 3.00
N GLU A 22 -37.79 -12.71 2.73
CA GLU A 22 -37.22 -11.90 1.65
C GLU A 22 -36.11 -10.99 2.19
N PRO A 23 -35.09 -10.66 1.39
CA PRO A 23 -34.12 -9.64 1.78
C PRO A 23 -34.86 -8.31 2.03
N PRO A 24 -34.43 -7.51 3.02
CA PRO A 24 -35.10 -6.26 3.36
C PRO A 24 -35.10 -5.29 2.17
N GLU A 25 -36.00 -4.30 2.23
CA GLU A 25 -35.92 -3.16 1.33
C GLU A 25 -34.64 -2.38 1.62
N LEU A 26 -33.70 -2.44 0.68
CA LEU A 26 -32.44 -1.74 0.79
C LEU A 26 -32.60 -0.31 0.23
N GLY A 27 -31.83 0.64 0.78
CA GLY A 27 -31.94 2.07 0.51
C GLY A 27 -31.66 2.49 -0.94
N GLU A 28 -31.60 3.81 -1.18
CA GLU A 28 -31.40 4.38 -2.53
C GLU A 28 -29.97 4.15 -3.08
N SER A 29 -28.98 4.06 -2.19
CA SER A 29 -27.58 3.81 -2.54
C SER A 29 -27.30 2.31 -2.69
N ARG A 30 -26.67 1.92 -3.82
CA ARG A 30 -26.33 0.51 -4.09
C ARG A 30 -25.20 0.00 -3.19
N ILE A 31 -24.23 0.86 -2.88
CA ILE A 31 -23.16 0.49 -1.96
C ILE A 31 -23.72 0.31 -0.54
N ASP A 32 -24.55 1.23 -0.04
CA ASP A 32 -25.14 1.12 1.30
C ASP A 32 -26.00 -0.15 1.41
N ALA A 33 -26.80 -0.42 0.38
CA ALA A 33 -27.59 -1.64 0.25
C ALA A 33 -26.72 -2.92 0.31
N PHE A 34 -25.55 -2.89 -0.32
CA PHE A 34 -24.61 -3.99 -0.31
C PHE A 34 -23.96 -4.17 1.08
N VAL A 35 -23.56 -3.08 1.73
CA VAL A 35 -23.00 -3.11 3.10
C VAL A 35 -24.03 -3.63 4.09
N ASP A 36 -25.26 -3.11 4.05
CA ASP A 36 -26.36 -3.57 4.90
C ASP A 36 -26.62 -5.06 4.73
N LEU A 37 -26.62 -5.57 3.49
CA LEU A 37 -26.76 -7.00 3.21
C LEU A 37 -25.66 -7.81 3.90
N LEU A 38 -24.39 -7.39 3.80
CA LEU A 38 -23.27 -8.07 4.44
C LEU A 38 -23.37 -8.03 5.98
N GLN A 39 -23.84 -6.93 6.55
CA GLN A 39 -24.06 -6.83 8.00
C GLN A 39 -25.19 -7.75 8.48
N LEU A 40 -26.31 -7.75 7.77
CA LEU A 40 -27.48 -8.57 8.11
C LEU A 40 -27.21 -10.07 7.99
N THR A 41 -26.32 -10.46 7.08
CA THR A 41 -26.00 -11.86 6.82
C THR A 41 -24.73 -12.35 7.51
N ALA A 42 -24.04 -11.50 8.28
CA ALA A 42 -22.73 -11.80 8.84
C ALA A 42 -22.68 -13.10 9.66
N ASP A 43 -23.75 -13.42 10.38
CA ASP A 43 -23.82 -14.61 11.24
C ASP A 43 -24.13 -15.91 10.48
N ALA A 44 -24.48 -15.84 9.20
CA ALA A 44 -24.77 -17.02 8.41
C ALA A 44 -23.50 -17.82 8.08
N GLU A 45 -23.67 -19.14 7.91
CA GLU A 45 -22.57 -20.02 7.54
C GLU A 45 -22.10 -19.70 6.11
N GLN A 46 -20.77 -19.62 5.92
CA GLN A 46 -20.13 -19.21 4.65
C GLN A 46 -20.50 -17.78 4.18
N ALA A 47 -21.05 -16.94 5.07
CA ALA A 47 -21.30 -15.54 4.73
C ALA A 47 -20.00 -14.77 4.51
N PHE A 48 -20.08 -13.81 3.59
CA PHE A 48 -19.10 -12.74 3.47
C PHE A 48 -19.38 -11.74 4.61
N ARG A 49 -18.33 -11.10 5.11
CA ARG A 49 -18.42 -10.21 6.28
C ARG A 49 -17.58 -8.96 6.06
N ILE A 50 -18.08 -7.82 6.52
CA ILE A 50 -17.29 -6.59 6.56
C ILE A 50 -16.05 -6.82 7.42
N LEU A 51 -14.88 -6.47 6.86
CA LEU A 51 -13.62 -6.48 7.58
C LEU A 51 -13.61 -5.31 8.56
N GLN A 52 -13.60 -5.61 9.86
CA GLN A 52 -13.59 -4.58 10.89
C GLN A 52 -12.22 -3.90 10.97
N LEU A 53 -12.16 -2.64 10.53
CA LEU A 53 -10.97 -1.81 10.62
C LEU A 53 -10.86 -1.13 12.00
N PRO A 54 -9.65 -0.89 12.51
CA PRO A 54 -9.46 -0.10 13.72
C PRO A 54 -9.91 1.36 13.50
N ALA A 55 -10.47 1.99 14.52
CA ALA A 55 -10.94 3.39 14.43
C ALA A 55 -9.82 4.39 14.08
N SER A 56 -8.57 4.10 14.45
CA SER A 56 -7.40 4.85 14.02
C SER A 56 -6.21 3.88 13.85
N PRO A 57 -5.60 3.81 12.66
CA PRO A 57 -4.43 2.99 12.41
C PRO A 57 -3.12 3.70 12.78
N TYR A 58 -3.14 5.03 12.84
CA TYR A 58 -1.94 5.88 12.93
C TYR A 58 -1.04 5.57 14.11
N VAL A 59 -1.58 5.21 15.28
CA VAL A 59 -0.73 4.88 16.44
C VAL A 59 0.13 3.65 16.16
N GLY A 60 -0.42 2.62 15.53
CA GLY A 60 0.34 1.42 15.14
C GLY A 60 1.41 1.74 14.10
N ILE A 61 1.09 2.64 13.16
CA ILE A 61 2.03 3.10 12.12
C ILE A 61 3.10 4.05 12.70
N ALA A 62 2.80 4.88 13.68
CA ALA A 62 3.80 5.78 14.24
C ALA A 62 4.87 5.01 15.05
N VAL A 63 4.46 3.96 15.77
CA VAL A 63 5.36 3.21 16.67
C VAL A 63 6.02 1.98 16.04
N GLY A 64 5.75 1.66 14.76
CA GLY A 64 6.33 0.49 14.11
C GLY A 64 5.76 -0.85 14.61
N ASP A 65 4.46 -0.93 14.96
CA ASP A 65 3.89 -2.18 15.46
C ASP A 65 3.60 -3.17 14.32
N GLU A 66 4.27 -4.32 14.31
CA GLU A 66 4.08 -5.34 13.26
C GLU A 66 2.91 -6.32 13.53
N SER A 67 2.13 -6.13 14.59
CA SER A 67 1.11 -7.14 14.97
C SER A 67 -0.15 -7.14 14.15
N ARG A 68 -0.33 -6.10 13.35
CA ARG A 68 -1.46 -5.93 12.45
C ARG A 68 -0.94 -5.26 11.19
N PRO A 69 -1.63 -5.44 10.05
CA PRO A 69 -1.29 -4.76 8.83
C PRO A 69 -1.79 -3.30 8.88
N TRP A 70 -1.21 -2.47 9.75
CA TRP A 70 -1.69 -1.10 9.98
C TRP A 70 -1.66 -0.23 8.73
N GLN A 71 -0.63 -0.39 7.90
CA GLN A 71 -0.52 0.31 6.63
C GLN A 71 -1.68 -0.04 5.70
N LEU A 72 -2.06 -1.33 5.62
CA LEU A 72 -3.23 -1.76 4.86
C LEU A 72 -4.52 -1.17 5.42
N HIS A 73 -4.72 -1.20 6.75
CA HIS A 73 -5.92 -0.61 7.35
C HIS A 73 -6.03 0.89 7.06
N TRP A 74 -4.92 1.62 7.11
CA TRP A 74 -4.86 3.03 6.76
C TRP A 74 -5.17 3.27 5.28
N ALA A 75 -4.53 2.52 4.39
CA ALA A 75 -4.72 2.66 2.96
C ALA A 75 -6.18 2.34 2.56
N LEU A 76 -6.80 1.31 3.16
CA LEU A 76 -8.23 1.00 2.96
C LEU A 76 -9.15 2.15 3.40
N GLN A 77 -8.86 2.79 4.53
CA GLN A 77 -9.65 3.93 5.01
C GLN A 77 -9.49 5.14 4.10
N VAL A 78 -8.26 5.51 3.76
CA VAL A 78 -7.97 6.70 2.94
C VAL A 78 -8.41 6.52 1.48
N ALA A 79 -8.40 5.29 0.95
CA ALA A 79 -8.94 5.01 -0.38
C ALA A 79 -10.48 5.04 -0.43
N GLU A 80 -11.16 5.19 0.71
CA GLU A 80 -12.62 5.18 0.82
C GLU A 80 -13.23 3.89 0.21
N VAL A 81 -12.65 2.73 0.50
CA VAL A 81 -13.20 1.44 0.07
C VAL A 81 -13.92 0.74 1.22
N GLU A 82 -14.90 -0.10 0.89
CA GLU A 82 -15.53 -1.00 1.85
C GLU A 82 -14.88 -2.40 1.77
N PRO A 83 -14.05 -2.79 2.76
CA PRO A 83 -13.40 -4.09 2.75
C PRO A 83 -14.30 -5.18 3.32
N PHE A 84 -14.33 -6.35 2.68
CA PHE A 84 -15.05 -7.52 3.16
C PHE A 84 -14.30 -8.81 2.84
N ILE A 85 -14.60 -9.88 3.59
CA ILE A 85 -13.86 -11.15 3.56
C ILE A 85 -14.80 -12.35 3.53
N HIS A 86 -14.30 -13.50 3.11
CA HIS A 86 -14.99 -14.78 3.18
C HIS A 86 -14.17 -15.79 4.00
N PRO A 87 -14.76 -16.52 4.96
CA PRO A 87 -14.02 -17.41 5.85
C PRO A 87 -13.30 -18.56 5.13
N GLY A 88 -13.83 -19.02 4.00
CA GLY A 88 -13.21 -20.03 3.15
C GLY A 88 -12.23 -19.50 2.10
N LEU A 89 -11.81 -18.22 2.16
CA LEU A 89 -10.82 -17.60 1.26
C LEU A 89 -9.76 -16.88 2.08
N GLU A 90 -8.90 -17.66 2.73
CA GLU A 90 -7.86 -17.13 3.62
C GLU A 90 -6.89 -16.22 2.86
N GLY A 91 -6.55 -15.08 3.46
CA GLY A 91 -5.63 -14.09 2.88
C GLY A 91 -6.23 -13.20 1.79
N VAL A 92 -7.50 -13.38 1.41
CA VAL A 92 -8.17 -12.58 0.38
C VAL A 92 -9.12 -11.57 1.02
N ILE A 93 -8.89 -10.29 0.74
CA ILE A 93 -9.77 -9.18 1.09
C ILE A 93 -10.42 -8.69 -0.20
N PHE A 94 -11.72 -8.52 -0.20
CA PHE A 94 -12.45 -7.84 -1.26
C PHE A 94 -12.58 -6.37 -0.89
N VAL A 95 -12.42 -5.47 -1.85
CA VAL A 95 -12.57 -4.03 -1.65
C VAL A 95 -13.59 -3.51 -2.65
N ALA A 96 -14.73 -3.04 -2.16
CA ALA A 96 -15.73 -2.39 -2.99
C ALA A 96 -15.47 -0.88 -3.02
N ASP A 97 -15.42 -0.28 -4.21
CA ASP A 97 -15.34 1.17 -4.35
C ASP A 97 -16.66 1.79 -3.87
N THR A 98 -16.57 2.68 -2.87
CA THR A 98 -17.74 3.39 -2.35
C THR A 98 -18.25 4.45 -3.32
N ILE A 99 -17.41 4.84 -4.28
CA ILE A 99 -17.72 5.80 -5.33
C ILE A 99 -17.93 5.03 -6.63
N ALA A 100 -19.02 5.37 -7.32
CA ALA A 100 -19.33 4.77 -8.60
C ALA A 100 -18.46 5.36 -9.72
N ASP A 101 -18.12 4.52 -10.70
CA ASP A 101 -17.51 4.95 -11.96
C ASP A 101 -18.48 5.83 -12.79
N PRO A 102 -18.05 6.42 -13.92
CA PRO A 102 -18.90 7.31 -14.73
C PRO A 102 -20.14 6.61 -15.31
N GLU A 103 -20.12 5.28 -15.44
CA GLU A 103 -21.27 4.46 -15.83
C GLU A 103 -22.21 4.15 -14.64
N GLY A 104 -21.84 4.60 -13.44
CA GLY A 104 -22.57 4.43 -12.21
C GLY A 104 -22.27 3.12 -11.50
N ARG A 105 -21.25 2.34 -11.90
CA ARG A 105 -20.91 1.01 -11.35
C ARG A 105 -19.98 1.12 -10.15
N HIS A 106 -20.22 0.28 -9.15
CA HIS A 106 -19.32 0.15 -8.00
C HIS A 106 -18.44 -1.07 -8.21
N ARG A 107 -17.19 -0.81 -8.59
CA ARG A 107 -16.21 -1.86 -8.90
C ARG A 107 -15.76 -2.57 -7.63
N VAL A 108 -15.43 -3.85 -7.76
CA VAL A 108 -14.94 -4.64 -6.63
C VAL A 108 -13.68 -5.37 -7.02
N TYR A 109 -12.66 -5.23 -6.21
CA TYR A 109 -11.35 -5.85 -6.42
C TYR A 109 -11.03 -6.82 -5.30
N THR A 110 -10.02 -7.64 -5.53
CA THR A 110 -9.40 -8.42 -4.46
C THR A 110 -8.01 -7.90 -4.16
N ILE A 111 -7.64 -7.98 -2.89
CA ILE A 111 -6.31 -7.76 -2.35
C ILE A 111 -5.89 -9.06 -1.67
N LYS A 112 -4.69 -9.53 -2.00
CA LYS A 112 -4.09 -10.73 -1.42
C LYS A 112 -2.67 -10.42 -1.00
N ASP A 113 -2.37 -10.65 0.28
CA ASP A 113 -1.04 -10.39 0.85
C ASP A 113 -0.52 -8.95 0.60
N GLY A 114 -1.43 -7.97 0.58
CA GLY A 114 -1.10 -6.56 0.34
C GLY A 114 -0.92 -6.19 -1.14
N MET A 115 -1.22 -7.10 -2.07
CA MET A 115 -1.11 -6.90 -3.52
C MET A 115 -2.47 -7.08 -4.19
N ARG A 116 -2.63 -6.59 -5.43
CA ARG A 116 -3.78 -6.91 -6.29
C ARG A 116 -3.97 -8.43 -6.39
N GLY A 117 -5.21 -8.87 -6.16
CA GLY A 117 -5.62 -10.25 -6.27
C GLY A 117 -6.13 -10.60 -7.67
N ASP A 118 -6.57 -11.86 -7.84
CA ASP A 118 -6.90 -12.42 -9.16
C ASP A 118 -8.35 -12.14 -9.61
N LEU A 119 -9.18 -11.55 -8.75
CA LEU A 119 -10.60 -11.31 -9.01
C LEU A 119 -10.93 -9.83 -9.00
N GLU A 120 -11.64 -9.43 -10.06
CA GLU A 120 -12.13 -8.07 -10.26
C GLU A 120 -13.52 -8.15 -10.88
N PHE A 121 -14.42 -7.29 -10.43
CA PHE A 121 -15.82 -7.28 -10.81
C PHE A 121 -16.21 -5.86 -11.23
N GLU A 122 -16.80 -5.73 -12.42
CA GLU A 122 -17.23 -4.43 -12.97
C GLU A 122 -18.29 -3.75 -12.09
N ASP A 123 -19.14 -4.50 -11.40
CA ASP A 123 -20.23 -3.96 -10.58
C ASP A 123 -20.61 -4.89 -9.42
N LEU A 124 -21.35 -4.34 -8.44
CA LEU A 124 -21.84 -5.09 -7.28
C LEU A 124 -22.77 -6.26 -7.66
N ALA A 125 -23.46 -6.17 -8.80
CA ALA A 125 -24.30 -7.24 -9.28
C ALA A 125 -23.49 -8.51 -9.62
N ASP A 126 -22.29 -8.33 -10.18
CA ASP A 126 -21.43 -9.42 -10.61
C ASP A 126 -20.75 -10.08 -9.41
N VAL A 127 -20.24 -9.29 -8.46
CA VAL A 127 -19.69 -9.85 -7.22
C VAL A 127 -20.77 -10.61 -6.44
N LEU A 128 -22.00 -10.10 -6.35
CA LEU A 128 -23.10 -10.80 -5.66
C LEU A 128 -23.46 -12.13 -6.32
N ARG A 129 -23.43 -12.17 -7.66
CA ARG A 129 -23.64 -13.40 -8.42
C ARG A 129 -22.56 -14.43 -8.08
N TRP A 130 -21.30 -14.01 -8.06
CA TRP A 130 -20.18 -14.88 -7.72
C TRP A 130 -20.20 -15.29 -6.24
N MET A 131 -20.46 -14.38 -5.31
CA MET A 131 -20.61 -14.65 -3.88
C MET A 131 -21.69 -15.72 -3.62
N GLY A 132 -22.85 -15.62 -4.30
CA GLY A 132 -23.90 -16.62 -4.22
C GLY A 132 -23.46 -18.00 -4.71
N ALA A 133 -22.69 -18.06 -5.80
CA ALA A 133 -22.10 -19.31 -6.27
C ALA A 133 -21.04 -19.85 -5.29
N ARG A 134 -20.21 -18.99 -4.70
CA ARG A 134 -19.19 -19.36 -3.72
C ARG A 134 -19.81 -20.00 -2.48
N VAL A 135 -20.91 -19.44 -1.97
CA VAL A 135 -21.68 -20.02 -0.85
C VAL A 135 -22.25 -21.38 -1.22
N ARG A 136 -22.90 -21.50 -2.39
CA ARG A 136 -23.45 -22.78 -2.89
C ARG A 136 -22.36 -23.84 -3.04
N TYR A 137 -21.19 -23.47 -3.56
CA TYR A 137 -20.05 -24.38 -3.69
C TYR A 137 -19.55 -24.85 -2.32
N ALA A 138 -19.40 -23.92 -1.37
CA ALA A 138 -18.97 -24.26 -0.01
C ALA A 138 -19.97 -25.19 0.72
N LYS A 139 -21.26 -25.11 0.38
CA LYS A 139 -22.31 -26.03 0.86
C LYS A 139 -22.39 -27.36 0.09
N GLY A 140 -21.68 -27.49 -1.04
CA GLY A 140 -21.73 -28.66 -1.91
C GLY A 140 -22.93 -28.72 -2.86
N ASP A 141 -23.65 -27.62 -3.02
CA ASP A 141 -24.81 -27.52 -3.93
C ASP A 141 -24.41 -27.45 -5.41
N ILE A 142 -23.19 -27.00 -5.69
CA ILE A 142 -22.61 -26.91 -7.04
C ILE A 142 -21.19 -27.47 -7.06
N GLY A 143 -20.77 -27.95 -8.23
CA GLY A 143 -19.40 -28.40 -8.47
C GLY A 143 -18.42 -27.26 -8.75
N GLU A 144 -17.14 -27.61 -8.81
CA GLU A 144 -16.05 -26.66 -9.12
C GLU A 144 -16.18 -26.07 -10.53
N GLU A 145 -16.59 -26.87 -11.52
CA GLU A 145 -16.81 -26.43 -12.90
C GLU A 145 -17.88 -25.32 -12.98
N GLU A 146 -19.01 -25.49 -12.28
CA GLU A 146 -20.06 -24.45 -12.24
C GLU A 146 -19.57 -23.18 -11.51
N LEU A 147 -18.74 -23.31 -10.46
CA LEU A 147 -18.14 -22.15 -9.81
C LEU A 147 -17.18 -21.40 -10.76
N GLN A 148 -16.35 -22.12 -11.50
CA GLN A 148 -15.43 -21.54 -12.48
C GLN A 148 -16.17 -20.85 -13.63
N ASP A 149 -17.27 -21.43 -14.12
CA ASP A 149 -18.12 -20.83 -15.15
C ASP A 149 -18.78 -19.53 -14.65
N VAL A 150 -19.26 -19.52 -13.40
CA VAL A 150 -19.80 -18.29 -12.80
C VAL A 150 -18.71 -17.25 -12.63
N GLN A 151 -17.52 -17.64 -12.16
CA GLN A 151 -16.38 -16.74 -12.04
C GLN A 151 -16.02 -16.14 -13.39
N GLY A 152 -15.74 -16.94 -14.42
CA GLY A 152 -15.36 -16.44 -15.74
C GLY A 152 -16.40 -15.57 -16.45
N SER A 153 -17.67 -15.61 -16.00
CA SER A 153 -18.74 -14.75 -16.54
C SER A 153 -19.14 -13.59 -15.63
N ALA A 154 -18.57 -13.49 -14.43
CA ALA A 154 -18.84 -12.41 -13.46
C ALA A 154 -17.59 -11.56 -13.21
N SER A 155 -16.40 -12.16 -13.23
CA SER A 155 -15.15 -11.42 -13.15
C SER A 155 -14.72 -10.93 -14.53
N ALA A 156 -14.07 -9.78 -14.56
CA ALA A 156 -13.41 -9.24 -15.74
C ALA A 156 -11.96 -8.88 -15.40
N VAL A 157 -11.14 -8.63 -16.41
CA VAL A 157 -9.88 -7.90 -16.22
C VAL A 157 -10.23 -6.45 -16.48
N LEU A 158 -10.09 -5.62 -15.44
CA LEU A 158 -10.32 -4.21 -15.52
C LEU A 158 -8.95 -3.55 -15.71
N ASP A 159 -8.72 -3.05 -16.91
CA ASP A 159 -7.47 -2.39 -17.34
C ASP A 159 -7.90 -1.28 -18.30
N ASP A 160 -8.62 -0.30 -17.74
CA ASP A 160 -9.19 0.84 -18.44
C ASP A 160 -8.76 2.16 -17.80
N ASP A 161 -9.01 3.28 -18.50
CA ASP A 161 -8.57 4.62 -18.08
C ASP A 161 -8.99 4.99 -16.65
N TRP A 162 -10.10 4.43 -16.14
CA TRP A 162 -10.54 4.65 -14.76
C TRP A 162 -9.56 4.06 -13.75
N GLU A 163 -8.94 2.92 -14.06
CA GLU A 163 -8.00 2.23 -13.17
C GLU A 163 -6.59 2.78 -13.24
N GLU A 164 -6.23 3.41 -14.35
CA GLU A 164 -4.88 3.91 -14.58
C GLU A 164 -4.59 5.22 -13.85
N ASP A 165 -5.59 5.87 -13.25
CA ASP A 165 -5.42 7.16 -12.61
C ASP A 165 -6.05 7.27 -11.21
N THR A 166 -5.89 8.46 -10.62
CA THR A 166 -6.37 8.78 -9.26
C THR A 166 -7.90 8.79 -9.10
N THR A 167 -8.67 8.50 -10.15
CA THR A 167 -10.12 8.34 -10.04
C THR A 167 -10.50 6.98 -9.46
N SER A 168 -9.70 5.92 -9.66
CA SER A 168 -9.94 4.60 -9.06
C SER A 168 -9.51 4.52 -7.59
N ALA A 169 -10.36 3.93 -6.75
CA ALA A 169 -10.00 3.62 -5.37
C ALA A 169 -8.88 2.57 -5.28
N LEU A 170 -8.82 1.62 -6.22
CA LEU A 170 -7.77 0.60 -6.24
C LEU A 170 -6.41 1.26 -6.51
N PHE A 171 -6.34 2.15 -7.49
CA PHE A 171 -5.12 2.90 -7.79
C PHE A 171 -4.63 3.65 -6.55
N ILE A 172 -5.52 4.38 -5.87
CA ILE A 172 -5.17 5.10 -4.65
C ILE A 172 -4.70 4.15 -3.54
N LEU A 173 -5.40 3.03 -3.34
CA LEU A 173 -5.04 2.03 -2.35
C LEU A 173 -3.63 1.50 -2.59
N GLU A 174 -3.32 1.09 -3.82
CA GLU A 174 -2.01 0.58 -4.23
C GLU A 174 -0.91 1.62 -4.04
N GLU A 175 -1.16 2.85 -4.50
CA GLU A 175 -0.19 3.93 -4.39
C GLU A 175 0.07 4.33 -2.94
N LEU A 176 -0.94 4.31 -2.07
CA LEU A 176 -0.78 4.53 -0.63
C LEU A 176 0.07 3.42 0.01
N LEU A 177 -0.17 2.15 -0.35
CA LEU A 177 0.64 1.02 0.11
C LEU A 177 2.10 1.10 -0.36
N ASP A 178 2.34 1.67 -1.54
CA ASP A 178 3.68 1.87 -2.09
C ASP A 178 4.39 3.11 -1.50
N THR A 179 3.67 4.02 -0.82
CA THR A 179 4.32 5.16 -0.16
C THR A 179 5.21 4.71 1.02
N PRO A 180 6.44 5.28 1.17
CA PRO A 180 7.32 4.97 2.31
C PRO A 180 6.95 5.75 3.58
N LEU A 181 5.66 6.08 3.78
CA LEU A 181 5.21 6.92 4.90
C LEU A 181 5.53 6.28 6.26
N PHE A 182 5.31 4.97 6.37
CA PHE A 182 5.56 4.23 7.60
C PHE A 182 7.05 4.23 7.95
N GLU A 183 7.90 4.03 6.95
CA GLU A 183 9.34 4.03 7.13
C GLU A 183 9.87 5.43 7.40
N ALA A 184 9.27 6.46 6.82
CA ALA A 184 9.59 7.85 7.14
C ALA A 184 9.34 8.13 8.62
N TRP A 185 8.20 7.69 9.18
CA TRP A 185 7.88 7.89 10.59
C TRP A 185 8.83 7.17 11.54
N ASP A 186 9.25 5.96 11.22
CA ASP A 186 10.26 5.28 12.01
C ASP A 186 11.67 5.88 11.81
N ALA A 187 12.00 6.31 10.59
CA ALA A 187 13.30 6.91 10.25
C ALA A 187 13.56 8.23 10.99
N ILE A 188 12.52 9.05 11.25
CA ILE A 188 12.64 10.26 12.07
C ILE A 188 13.23 9.94 13.46
N SER A 189 12.88 8.79 14.05
CA SER A 189 13.44 8.37 15.35
C SER A 189 14.96 8.18 15.34
N ARG A 190 15.59 8.20 14.16
CA ARG A 190 17.04 8.08 13.95
C ARG A 190 17.64 9.33 13.29
N GLY A 191 16.88 10.41 13.13
CA GLY A 191 17.30 11.59 12.38
C GLY A 191 17.46 11.33 10.87
N GLN A 192 16.82 10.27 10.35
CA GLN A 192 16.85 9.89 8.95
C GLN A 192 15.51 10.25 8.27
N TRP A 193 15.53 10.33 6.95
CA TRP A 193 14.33 10.50 6.13
C TRP A 193 14.54 9.84 4.77
N PRO A 194 13.57 9.07 4.25
CA PRO A 194 13.72 8.45 2.95
C PRO A 194 13.85 9.50 1.85
N LEU A 195 14.69 9.22 0.85
CA LEU A 195 14.71 10.02 -0.37
C LEU A 195 13.45 9.66 -1.17
N VAL A 196 12.57 10.64 -1.32
CA VAL A 196 11.32 10.51 -2.08
C VAL A 196 11.27 11.65 -3.07
N GLU A 197 11.19 11.30 -4.35
CA GLU A 197 11.00 12.29 -5.40
C GLU A 197 9.57 12.84 -5.36
N SER A 198 9.46 14.15 -5.51
CA SER A 198 8.17 14.79 -5.75
C SER A 198 7.79 14.54 -7.20
N ASP A 199 6.60 13.99 -7.43
CA ASP A 199 5.97 13.97 -8.76
C ASP A 199 5.74 15.39 -9.31
N GLY A 200 5.64 16.38 -8.40
CA GLY A 200 5.60 17.81 -8.76
C GLY A 200 4.28 18.21 -9.42
N GLY A 201 3.28 17.33 -9.33
CA GLY A 201 1.94 17.54 -9.88
C GLY A 201 1.16 18.59 -9.09
N ASP A 202 0.23 19.24 -9.79
CA ASP A 202 -0.71 20.17 -9.19
C ASP A 202 -1.65 19.44 -8.21
N PRO A 203 -2.08 20.10 -7.11
CA PRO A 203 -2.99 19.49 -6.16
C PRO A 203 -4.37 19.22 -6.80
N PRO A 204 -4.97 18.04 -6.56
CA PRO A 204 -6.30 17.73 -7.06
C PRO A 204 -7.36 18.46 -6.22
N VAL A 205 -7.62 19.72 -6.57
CA VAL A 205 -8.58 20.61 -5.87
C VAL A 205 -10.00 20.54 -6.41
N ASP A 206 -10.21 19.81 -7.51
CA ASP A 206 -11.54 19.65 -8.09
C ASP A 206 -12.41 18.77 -7.17
N ARG A 207 -13.53 19.33 -6.71
CA ARG A 207 -14.41 18.75 -5.68
C ARG A 207 -15.42 17.75 -6.25
N GLU A 208 -15.08 17.09 -7.34
CA GLU A 208 -15.81 15.92 -7.86
C GLU A 208 -15.71 14.73 -6.89
N ASP A 209 -16.53 13.71 -7.09
CA ASP A 209 -16.51 12.51 -6.25
C ASP A 209 -15.08 11.94 -6.15
N GLY A 210 -14.67 11.58 -4.93
CA GLY A 210 -13.34 11.05 -4.64
C GLY A 210 -12.23 12.09 -4.51
N TRP A 211 -12.56 13.39 -4.48
CA TRP A 211 -11.55 14.44 -4.34
C TRP A 211 -10.72 14.31 -3.05
N GLN A 212 -11.30 13.80 -1.95
CA GLN A 212 -10.60 13.68 -0.68
C GLN A 212 -9.54 12.59 -0.70
N ARG A 213 -9.83 11.43 -1.28
CA ARG A 213 -8.86 10.34 -1.48
C ARG A 213 -7.73 10.76 -2.43
N ARG A 214 -8.05 11.47 -3.52
CA ARG A 214 -7.05 12.06 -4.44
C ARG A 214 -6.13 13.04 -3.72
N LEU A 215 -6.73 13.98 -2.97
CA LEU A 215 -5.98 14.97 -2.21
C LEU A 215 -5.12 14.32 -1.13
N SER A 216 -5.61 13.27 -0.47
CA SER A 216 -4.88 12.56 0.58
C SER A 216 -3.64 11.84 0.06
N LEU A 217 -3.73 11.21 -1.11
CA LEU A 217 -2.57 10.64 -1.80
C LEU A 217 -1.55 11.72 -2.17
N TRP A 218 -2.02 12.81 -2.78
CA TRP A 218 -1.16 13.95 -3.15
C TRP A 218 -0.46 14.55 -1.93
N LEU A 219 -1.20 14.84 -0.85
CA LEU A 219 -0.64 15.36 0.40
C LEU A 219 0.40 14.41 0.99
N THR A 220 0.15 13.11 0.97
CA THR A 220 1.09 12.11 1.49
C THR A 220 2.40 12.11 0.70
N ARG A 221 2.33 12.08 -0.64
CA ARG A 221 3.52 12.13 -1.51
C ARG A 221 4.27 13.44 -1.37
N ARG A 222 3.55 14.56 -1.38
CA ARG A 222 4.12 15.90 -1.25
C ARG A 222 4.82 16.08 0.10
N PHE A 223 4.19 15.62 1.19
CA PHE A 223 4.78 15.64 2.51
C PHE A 223 6.05 14.77 2.57
N LEU A 224 6.04 13.59 1.96
CA LEU A 224 7.23 12.73 1.91
C LEU A 224 8.39 13.37 1.17
N ALA A 225 8.13 14.10 0.09
CA ALA A 225 9.18 14.77 -0.68
C ALA A 225 9.70 16.05 0.00
N THR A 226 8.82 16.82 0.65
CA THR A 226 9.16 18.18 1.14
C THR A 226 9.32 18.30 2.64
N ARG A 227 8.81 17.34 3.41
CA ARG A 227 8.69 17.36 4.88
C ARG A 227 7.82 18.50 5.42
N SER A 228 7.01 19.11 4.56
CA SER A 228 6.11 20.21 4.90
C SER A 228 4.73 19.93 4.36
N LEU A 229 3.71 20.38 5.09
CA LEU A 229 2.32 20.23 4.68
C LEU A 229 1.85 21.52 3.99
N GLU A 230 1.65 21.43 2.68
CA GLU A 230 1.11 22.52 1.86
C GLU A 230 -0.35 22.22 1.49
N LEU A 231 -1.29 22.68 2.31
CA LEU A 231 -2.72 22.56 1.96
C LEU A 231 -3.06 23.53 0.82
N PRO A 232 -3.84 23.08 -0.20
CA PRO A 232 -4.31 23.97 -1.24
C PRO A 232 -5.17 25.11 -0.66
N PRO A 233 -5.05 26.36 -1.18
CA PRO A 233 -5.68 27.53 -0.58
C PRO A 233 -7.21 27.47 -0.55
N ASP A 234 -7.81 26.71 -1.47
CA ASP A 234 -9.26 26.57 -1.62
C ASP A 234 -9.85 25.39 -0.82
N ILE A 235 -9.02 24.64 -0.07
CA ILE A 235 -9.44 23.50 0.74
C ILE A 235 -9.20 23.80 2.22
N ALA A 236 -10.29 23.87 2.99
CA ALA A 236 -10.20 23.93 4.45
C ALA A 236 -10.25 22.51 5.03
N VAL A 237 -9.48 22.26 6.10
CA VAL A 237 -9.52 20.99 6.86
C VAL A 237 -10.92 20.66 7.39
N SER A 238 -11.73 21.69 7.65
CA SER A 238 -13.14 21.55 8.04
C SER A 238 -14.02 20.95 6.95
N ASP A 239 -13.61 21.01 5.70
CA ASP A 239 -14.35 20.51 4.54
C ASP A 239 -14.11 19.01 4.30
N MET A 240 -13.09 18.45 4.96
CA MET A 240 -12.71 17.04 4.86
C MET A 240 -13.44 16.20 5.90
N ASP A 241 -13.78 14.97 5.53
CA ASP A 241 -14.34 13.95 6.41
C ASP A 241 -13.32 13.46 7.42
N ALA A 242 -13.80 12.75 8.43
CA ALA A 242 -13.01 12.38 9.61
C ALA A 242 -11.72 11.62 9.27
N VAL A 243 -11.75 10.73 8.28
CA VAL A 243 -10.59 9.93 7.85
C VAL A 243 -9.51 10.82 7.26
N HIS A 244 -9.86 11.67 6.30
CA HIS A 244 -8.90 12.53 5.60
C HIS A 244 -8.42 13.69 6.48
N ARG A 245 -9.30 14.20 7.34
CA ARG A 245 -8.92 15.14 8.39
C ARG A 245 -7.89 14.54 9.35
N ALA A 246 -8.08 13.29 9.77
CA ALA A 246 -7.12 12.63 10.64
C ALA A 246 -5.74 12.48 9.98
N LEU A 247 -5.69 12.19 8.66
CA LEU A 247 -4.42 12.22 7.91
C LEU A 247 -3.75 13.58 8.03
N VAL A 248 -4.48 14.66 7.71
CA VAL A 248 -3.96 16.03 7.78
C VAL A 248 -3.47 16.37 9.19
N ASP A 249 -4.26 16.08 10.23
CA ASP A 249 -3.90 16.33 11.62
C ASP A 249 -2.60 15.61 12.01
N HIS A 250 -2.41 14.37 11.55
CA HIS A 250 -1.18 13.63 11.80
C HIS A 250 0.00 14.17 10.99
N LEU A 251 -0.17 14.55 9.73
CA LEU A 251 0.89 15.19 8.96
C LEU A 251 1.35 16.52 9.59
N ILE A 252 0.42 17.31 10.15
CA ILE A 252 0.74 18.53 10.91
C ILE A 252 1.58 18.20 12.16
N ASP A 253 1.19 17.18 12.93
CA ASP A 253 1.94 16.74 14.12
C ASP A 253 3.39 16.36 13.73
N PHE A 254 3.57 15.62 12.65
CA PHE A 254 4.90 15.24 12.16
C PHE A 254 5.70 16.43 11.61
N GLU A 255 5.09 17.33 10.85
CA GLU A 255 5.76 18.56 10.37
C GLU A 255 6.32 19.37 11.55
N GLN A 256 5.50 19.58 12.58
CA GLN A 256 5.90 20.31 13.79
C GLN A 256 7.04 19.61 14.51
N ALA A 257 6.97 18.28 14.65
CA ALA A 257 8.03 17.48 15.28
C ALA A 257 9.36 17.55 14.50
N ILE A 258 9.31 17.45 13.17
CA ILE A 258 10.50 17.53 12.29
C ILE A 258 11.16 18.90 12.43
N HIS A 259 10.39 19.99 12.37
CA HIS A 259 10.93 21.34 12.44
C HIS A 259 11.33 21.77 13.85
N GLY A 260 10.66 21.26 14.88
CA GLY A 260 10.96 21.51 16.29
C GLY A 260 12.11 20.65 16.83
N GLY A 261 12.39 19.50 16.21
CA GLY A 261 13.29 18.49 16.77
C GLY A 261 12.71 17.86 18.04
N ASP A 262 11.38 17.74 18.08
CA ASP A 262 10.58 17.23 19.19
C ASP A 262 9.99 15.85 18.84
N VAL A 263 9.53 15.12 19.86
CA VAL A 263 8.80 13.87 19.67
C VAL A 263 7.40 14.19 19.13
N PRO A 264 6.91 13.55 18.05
CA PRO A 264 5.53 13.72 17.59
C PRO A 264 4.54 13.39 18.70
N LYS A 265 3.50 14.21 18.84
CA LYS A 265 2.50 14.09 19.91
C LYS A 265 1.83 12.72 19.92
N ILE A 266 1.57 12.14 18.74
CA ILE A 266 1.01 10.78 18.64
C ILE A 266 1.89 9.72 19.35
N ILE A 267 3.21 9.89 19.32
CA ILE A 267 4.16 9.00 20.02
C ILE A 267 4.11 9.26 21.53
N GLU A 268 4.07 10.52 21.96
CA GLU A 268 3.97 10.88 23.38
C GLU A 268 2.69 10.32 24.01
N ASP A 269 1.54 10.53 23.34
CA ASP A 269 0.24 10.03 23.76
C ASP A 269 0.23 8.48 23.79
N ALA A 270 0.88 7.83 22.82
CA ALA A 270 1.04 6.38 22.78
C ALA A 270 1.89 5.86 23.95
N ALA A 271 2.97 6.55 24.32
CA ALA A 271 3.85 6.18 25.43
C ALA A 271 3.15 6.28 26.80
N ALA A 272 2.19 7.22 26.94
CA ALA A 272 1.33 7.37 28.11
C ALA A 272 0.05 6.51 28.04
N GLY A 273 -0.14 5.77 26.94
CA GLY A 273 -1.34 5.00 26.65
C GLY A 273 -1.57 3.79 27.55
N LYS A 274 -2.78 3.24 27.47
CA LYS A 274 -3.19 2.06 28.27
C LYS A 274 -2.74 0.73 27.67
N ASP A 275 -2.44 0.67 26.38
CA ASP A 275 -1.94 -0.53 25.72
C ASP A 275 -0.46 -0.71 26.06
N PRO A 276 -0.07 -1.72 26.87
CA PRO A 276 1.31 -1.87 27.32
C PRO A 276 2.29 -2.16 26.19
N LYS A 277 1.82 -2.78 25.10
CA LYS A 277 2.67 -3.12 23.96
C LYS A 277 2.97 -1.86 23.17
N ILE A 278 1.94 -1.10 22.81
CA ILE A 278 2.09 0.17 22.08
C ILE A 278 2.91 1.16 22.90
N ALA A 279 2.63 1.29 24.21
CA ALA A 279 3.38 2.19 25.08
C ALA A 279 4.88 1.85 25.13
N LYS A 280 5.23 0.56 25.16
CA LYS A 280 6.62 0.11 25.12
C LYS A 280 7.30 0.42 23.79
N LEU A 281 6.59 0.27 22.66
CA LEU A 281 7.11 0.61 21.34
C LEU A 281 7.33 2.12 21.21
N ALA A 282 6.38 2.92 21.67
CA ALA A 282 6.50 4.38 21.71
C ALA A 282 7.68 4.84 22.61
N GLN A 283 7.86 4.25 23.79
CA GLN A 283 9.02 4.54 24.64
C GLN A 283 10.35 4.24 23.95
N ARG A 284 10.45 3.11 23.24
CA ARG A 284 11.64 2.79 22.44
C ARG A 284 11.86 3.77 21.31
N TRP A 285 10.78 4.25 20.68
CA TRP A 285 10.86 5.28 19.65
C TRP A 285 11.46 6.57 20.24
N ILE A 286 10.97 7.01 21.40
CA ILE A 286 11.46 8.20 22.12
C ILE A 286 12.93 8.03 22.52
N GLU A 287 13.30 6.87 23.08
CA GLU A 287 14.69 6.58 23.45
C GLU A 287 15.65 6.68 22.25
N ARG A 288 15.24 6.17 21.07
CA ARG A 288 16.01 6.31 19.83
C ARG A 288 16.13 7.78 19.44
N HIS A 289 15.00 8.50 19.47
CA HIS A 289 14.94 9.92 19.11
C HIS A 289 15.86 10.79 19.98
N ASP A 290 15.77 10.64 21.30
CA ASP A 290 16.59 11.40 22.24
C ASP A 290 18.08 11.09 22.12
N SER A 291 18.40 9.83 21.82
CA SER A 291 19.78 9.37 21.63
C SER A 291 20.46 10.09 20.46
N TRP A 292 19.85 10.10 19.26
CA TRP A 292 20.46 10.76 18.10
C TRP A 292 20.49 12.28 18.27
N ARG A 293 19.46 12.88 18.87
CA ARG A 293 19.43 14.33 19.10
C ARG A 293 20.53 14.76 20.06
N THR A 294 20.75 13.98 21.12
CA THR A 294 21.84 14.22 22.07
C THR A 294 23.19 14.08 21.38
N ALA A 295 23.38 13.06 20.54
CA ALA A 295 24.61 12.89 19.75
C ALA A 295 24.87 14.08 18.80
N ALA A 296 23.84 14.59 18.14
CA ALA A 296 23.92 15.77 17.27
C ALA A 296 24.16 17.10 18.03
N SER A 297 23.85 17.13 19.33
CA SER A 297 23.98 18.33 20.19
C SER A 297 25.33 18.42 20.91
N VAL A 298 26.20 17.40 20.81
CA VAL A 298 27.57 17.48 21.34
C VAL A 298 28.40 18.35 20.39
N PRO A 299 28.96 19.50 20.83
CA PRO A 299 29.90 20.24 20.02
C PRO A 299 31.04 19.31 19.64
N THR A 300 31.33 19.19 18.34
CA THR A 300 32.52 18.48 17.87
C THR A 300 33.72 18.99 18.64
N PRO A 301 34.43 18.15 19.43
CA PRO A 301 35.75 18.51 19.92
C PRO A 301 36.60 18.85 18.70
N ASP A 302 37.40 19.92 18.80
CA ASP A 302 38.33 20.35 17.75
C ASP A 302 38.98 19.12 17.09
N GLU A 303 38.97 19.14 15.75
CA GLU A 303 39.41 18.10 14.82
C GLU A 303 40.67 17.35 15.27
N GLU A 304 40.53 16.32 16.11
CA GLU A 304 41.60 15.36 16.42
C GLU A 304 41.06 14.15 17.21
N GLN A 305 40.07 13.46 16.64
CA GLN A 305 39.85 12.04 16.93
C GLN A 305 39.00 11.41 15.83
N ALA A 306 39.69 10.96 14.78
CA ALA A 306 39.14 10.02 13.82
C ALA A 306 38.74 8.73 14.57
N PHE A 307 37.43 8.51 14.71
CA PHE A 307 36.89 7.16 14.80
C PHE A 307 36.29 6.87 13.43
N GLU A 308 37.10 6.27 12.57
CA GLU A 308 36.60 5.45 11.46
C GLU A 308 35.87 4.26 12.10
N GLU A 309 34.55 4.35 12.27
CA GLU A 309 33.75 3.13 12.39
C GLU A 309 33.66 2.53 10.99
N GLU A 310 34.41 1.46 10.74
CA GLU A 310 34.23 0.64 9.54
C GLU A 310 32.74 0.27 9.38
N PRO A 311 32.14 0.43 8.19
CA PRO A 311 30.75 0.04 7.97
C PRO A 311 30.57 -1.45 8.35
N ILE A 312 29.44 -1.75 8.99
CA ILE A 312 29.10 -3.10 9.43
C ILE A 312 29.25 -4.04 8.23
N PRO A 313 30.04 -5.12 8.31
CA PRO A 313 30.29 -5.99 7.17
C PRO A 313 28.97 -6.58 6.65
N PHE A 314 28.77 -6.47 5.33
CA PHE A 314 27.59 -6.95 4.62
C PHE A 314 27.30 -8.42 4.97
N GLN A 315 26.12 -8.69 5.53
CA GLN A 315 25.75 -10.04 5.97
C GLN A 315 25.26 -10.89 4.78
N HIS A 316 26.07 -11.86 4.35
CA HIS A 316 25.73 -12.80 3.28
C HIS A 316 24.71 -13.86 3.70
N THR A 317 23.43 -13.48 3.75
CA THR A 317 22.32 -14.45 3.82
C THR A 317 22.32 -15.37 2.57
N PRO A 318 21.73 -16.57 2.63
CA PRO A 318 21.59 -17.43 1.45
C PRO A 318 20.86 -16.74 0.28
N PHE A 319 19.92 -15.85 0.60
CA PHE A 319 19.21 -15.03 -0.38
C PHE A 319 20.14 -14.03 -1.07
N THR A 320 20.91 -13.23 -0.32
CA THR A 320 21.82 -12.24 -0.91
C THR A 320 22.93 -12.88 -1.73
N ARG A 321 23.40 -14.09 -1.37
CA ARG A 321 24.33 -14.86 -2.21
C ARG A 321 23.72 -15.27 -3.55
N LYS A 322 22.47 -15.73 -3.55
CA LYS A 322 21.77 -16.13 -4.80
C LYS A 322 21.48 -14.91 -5.68
N LEU A 323 21.05 -13.81 -5.07
CA LEU A 323 20.79 -12.55 -5.76
C LEU A 323 22.08 -11.96 -6.35
N MET A 324 23.18 -11.94 -5.60
CA MET A 324 24.47 -11.46 -6.07
C MET A 324 24.99 -12.29 -7.26
N GLN A 325 24.78 -13.61 -7.26
CA GLN A 325 25.12 -14.47 -8.40
C GLN A 325 24.26 -14.16 -9.64
N ALA A 326 22.95 -13.98 -9.44
CA ALA A 326 22.02 -13.69 -10.54
C ALA A 326 22.30 -12.31 -11.16
N LEU A 327 22.54 -11.29 -10.32
CA LEU A 327 22.93 -9.94 -10.75
C LEU A 327 24.29 -9.95 -11.45
N SER A 328 25.27 -10.68 -10.94
CA SER A 328 26.58 -10.79 -11.62
C SER A 328 26.42 -11.35 -13.04
N ALA A 329 25.61 -12.40 -13.22
CA ALA A 329 25.36 -12.98 -14.54
C ALA A 329 24.56 -12.03 -15.45
N SER A 330 23.64 -11.25 -14.89
CA SER A 330 22.88 -10.25 -15.64
C SER A 330 23.77 -9.12 -16.14
N LEU A 331 24.64 -8.57 -15.27
CA LEU A 331 25.62 -7.55 -15.65
C LEU A 331 26.59 -8.05 -16.72
N ASP A 332 27.09 -9.31 -16.60
CA ASP A 332 27.94 -9.90 -17.63
C ASP A 332 27.24 -9.94 -19.00
N ARG A 333 25.96 -10.33 -19.04
CA ARG A 333 25.19 -10.34 -20.28
C ARG A 333 24.96 -8.94 -20.84
N MET A 334 24.69 -7.95 -19.99
CA MET A 334 24.51 -6.56 -20.42
C MET A 334 25.80 -5.97 -21.00
N VAL A 335 26.96 -6.26 -20.39
CA VAL A 335 28.27 -5.86 -20.93
C VAL A 335 28.57 -6.59 -22.24
N GLU A 336 28.36 -7.90 -22.32
CA GLU A 336 28.59 -8.69 -23.54
C GLU A 336 27.73 -8.24 -24.72
N GLN A 337 26.51 -7.76 -24.46
CA GLN A 337 25.59 -7.24 -25.47
C GLN A 337 25.83 -5.76 -25.81
N GLY A 338 26.77 -5.10 -25.13
CA GLY A 338 27.04 -3.67 -25.31
C GLY A 338 25.88 -2.80 -24.84
N GLU A 339 25.12 -3.23 -23.84
CA GLU A 339 24.02 -2.47 -23.23
C GLU A 339 24.53 -1.52 -22.14
N ILE A 340 25.62 -1.90 -21.44
CA ILE A 340 26.29 -1.06 -20.45
C ILE A 340 27.82 -1.14 -20.62
N GLU A 341 28.52 -0.06 -20.30
CA GLU A 341 29.98 -0.03 -20.14
C GLU A 341 30.34 -0.06 -18.65
N LEU A 342 31.05 -1.10 -18.22
CA LEU A 342 31.42 -1.36 -16.82
C LEU A 342 32.88 -1.80 -16.73
N ASP A 343 33.68 -1.08 -15.95
CA ASP A 343 35.05 -1.48 -15.60
C ASP A 343 35.00 -2.77 -14.75
N PRO A 344 35.70 -3.85 -15.16
CA PRO A 344 35.77 -5.10 -14.38
C PRO A 344 36.19 -4.91 -12.92
N ASP A 345 37.04 -3.91 -12.63
CA ASP A 345 37.52 -3.64 -11.27
C ASP A 345 36.45 -2.98 -10.38
N ARG A 346 35.38 -2.43 -10.97
CA ARG A 346 34.26 -1.78 -10.25
C ARG A 346 33.04 -2.68 -10.10
N LYS A 347 33.01 -3.81 -10.80
CA LYS A 347 31.86 -4.73 -10.82
C LYS A 347 31.49 -5.24 -9.43
N GLU A 348 32.47 -5.54 -8.58
CA GLU A 348 32.20 -6.04 -7.22
C GLU A 348 31.53 -4.98 -6.33
N ALA A 349 31.95 -3.71 -6.45
CA ALA A 349 31.35 -2.60 -5.71
C ALA A 349 29.90 -2.35 -6.17
N LEU A 350 29.67 -2.33 -7.49
CA LEU A 350 28.32 -2.22 -8.08
C LEU A 350 27.40 -3.35 -7.62
N LEU A 351 27.90 -4.59 -7.55
CA LEU A 351 27.11 -5.73 -7.07
C LEU A 351 26.69 -5.56 -5.60
N ILE A 352 27.57 -5.04 -4.75
CA ILE A 352 27.24 -4.78 -3.35
C ILE A 352 26.15 -3.70 -3.26
N GLU A 353 26.26 -2.64 -4.04
CA GLU A 353 25.28 -1.55 -4.12
C GLU A 353 23.90 -2.05 -4.56
N LEU A 354 23.85 -2.80 -5.67
CA LEU A 354 22.62 -3.37 -6.22
C LEU A 354 21.95 -4.36 -5.25
N VAL A 355 22.73 -5.25 -4.62
CA VAL A 355 22.18 -6.21 -3.65
C VAL A 355 21.70 -5.49 -2.39
N THR A 356 22.35 -4.41 -1.96
CA THR A 356 21.90 -3.58 -0.84
C THR A 356 20.57 -2.93 -1.16
N ALA A 357 20.45 -2.26 -2.32
CA ALA A 357 19.21 -1.66 -2.78
C ALA A 357 18.07 -2.67 -2.89
N ALA A 358 18.35 -3.86 -3.44
CA ALA A 358 17.37 -4.93 -3.58
C ALA A 358 16.98 -5.60 -2.26
N SER A 359 17.87 -5.65 -1.27
CA SER A 359 17.56 -6.20 0.06
C SER A 359 16.53 -5.35 0.82
N ASP A 360 16.46 -4.06 0.49
CA ASP A 360 15.48 -3.10 1.03
C ASP A 360 14.19 -3.02 0.18
N ALA A 361 14.00 -3.94 -0.76
CA ALA A 361 12.81 -3.98 -1.61
C ALA A 361 11.69 -4.82 -0.98
N ARG A 362 10.45 -4.33 -1.12
CA ARG A 362 9.25 -4.93 -0.49
C ARG A 362 8.47 -5.85 -1.44
N SER A 363 8.78 -5.82 -2.72
CA SER A 363 8.16 -6.64 -3.77
C SER A 363 9.14 -6.84 -4.91
N VAL A 364 8.87 -7.80 -5.81
CA VAL A 364 9.71 -8.01 -7.01
C VAL A 364 9.66 -6.78 -7.93
N LYS A 365 8.51 -6.13 -8.10
CA LYS A 365 8.38 -4.89 -8.89
C LYS A 365 9.22 -3.76 -8.28
N HIS A 366 9.16 -3.58 -6.96
CA HIS A 366 9.97 -2.59 -6.25
C HIS A 366 11.46 -2.93 -6.30
N MET A 367 11.82 -4.22 -6.20
CA MET A 367 13.19 -4.69 -6.33
C MET A 367 13.74 -4.38 -7.72
N LEU A 368 12.98 -4.68 -8.77
CA LEU A 368 13.34 -4.39 -10.15
C LEU A 368 13.50 -2.88 -10.37
N LYS A 369 12.56 -2.07 -9.88
CA LYS A 369 12.65 -0.60 -9.96
C LYS A 369 13.89 -0.07 -9.24
N LYS A 370 14.15 -0.51 -8.00
CA LYS A 370 15.34 -0.11 -7.23
C LYS A 370 16.63 -0.55 -7.91
N LEU A 371 16.67 -1.77 -8.46
CA LEU A 371 17.83 -2.26 -9.20
C LEU A 371 18.09 -1.43 -10.46
N THR A 372 17.04 -1.10 -11.21
CA THR A 372 17.15 -0.22 -12.39
C THR A 372 17.66 1.16 -12.00
N THR A 373 17.04 1.83 -11.03
CA THR A 373 17.46 3.16 -10.57
C THR A 373 18.90 3.14 -10.04
N THR A 374 19.24 2.17 -9.20
CA THR A 374 20.60 2.03 -8.65
C THR A 374 21.63 1.76 -9.74
N LEU A 375 21.29 0.97 -10.76
CA LEU A 375 22.19 0.72 -11.90
C LEU A 375 22.40 1.99 -12.73
N VAL A 376 21.34 2.78 -12.95
CA VAL A 376 21.37 4.02 -13.74
C VAL A 376 22.14 5.13 -13.04
N ASP A 377 21.98 5.25 -11.72
CA ASP A 377 22.58 6.32 -10.93
C ASP A 377 23.96 5.97 -10.37
N SER A 378 24.41 4.72 -10.52
CA SER A 378 25.67 4.25 -9.95
C SER A 378 26.88 4.89 -10.64
N GLU A 379 27.81 5.42 -9.83
CA GLU A 379 29.12 5.94 -10.29
C GLU A 379 30.08 4.84 -10.82
N HIS A 380 29.71 3.58 -10.62
CA HIS A 380 30.47 2.42 -11.08
C HIS A 380 30.20 2.06 -12.54
N VAL A 381 29.12 2.57 -13.15
CA VAL A 381 28.76 2.35 -14.56
C VAL A 381 29.20 3.57 -15.38
N GLU A 382 29.90 3.34 -16.50
CA GLU A 382 30.44 4.43 -17.32
C GLU A 382 29.39 4.96 -18.30
N GLU A 383 28.72 4.07 -19.03
CA GLU A 383 27.67 4.42 -19.98
C GLU A 383 26.54 3.37 -19.97
N ILE A 384 25.31 3.85 -20.19
CA ILE A 384 24.09 3.03 -20.31
C ILE A 384 23.39 3.44 -21.60
N TYR A 385 23.16 2.45 -22.47
CA TYR A 385 22.50 2.64 -23.77
C TYR A 385 21.00 2.32 -23.81
N PRO A 386 20.46 1.32 -23.07
CA PRO A 386 19.02 1.04 -23.05
C PRO A 386 18.25 2.03 -22.18
N SER A 387 16.94 2.14 -22.42
CA SER A 387 16.02 2.85 -21.52
C SER A 387 15.78 2.06 -20.23
N ASP A 388 15.37 2.75 -19.17
CA ASP A 388 15.02 2.19 -17.87
C ASP A 388 14.00 1.04 -18.00
N ASP A 389 12.98 1.19 -18.84
CA ASP A 389 11.98 0.14 -19.10
C ASP A 389 12.63 -1.14 -19.65
N LYS A 390 13.58 -1.00 -20.57
CA LYS A 390 14.28 -2.13 -21.18
C LYS A 390 15.26 -2.79 -20.21
N ILE A 391 15.90 -2.01 -19.34
CA ILE A 391 16.72 -2.53 -18.22
C ILE A 391 15.84 -3.32 -17.26
N GLN A 392 14.67 -2.78 -16.92
CA GLN A 392 13.74 -3.41 -15.99
C GLN A 392 13.15 -4.70 -16.54
N GLU A 393 12.76 -4.75 -17.82
CA GLU A 393 12.35 -5.98 -18.51
C GLU A 393 13.46 -7.04 -18.48
N ARG A 394 14.70 -6.64 -18.73
CA ARG A 394 15.85 -7.55 -18.73
C ARG A 394 16.14 -8.10 -17.33
N LEU A 395 16.14 -7.25 -16.31
CA LEU A 395 16.28 -7.68 -14.92
C LEU A 395 15.13 -8.61 -14.51
N LYS A 396 13.91 -8.38 -15.00
CA LYS A 396 12.76 -9.25 -14.77
C LYS A 396 12.97 -10.64 -15.39
N GLU A 397 13.47 -10.73 -16.62
CA GLU A 397 13.80 -11.99 -17.28
C GLU A 397 14.93 -12.75 -16.57
N ASP A 398 15.97 -12.01 -16.17
CA ASP A 398 17.19 -12.59 -15.60
C ASP A 398 17.04 -13.01 -14.13
N LEU A 399 16.16 -12.34 -13.38
CA LEU A 399 15.91 -12.59 -11.95
C LEU A 399 14.61 -13.37 -11.70
N GLY A 400 13.69 -13.41 -12.66
CA GLY A 400 12.39 -14.09 -12.59
C GLY A 400 12.40 -15.58 -12.96
N GLY A 401 13.58 -16.19 -13.09
CA GLY A 401 13.79 -17.62 -13.40
C GLY A 401 14.04 -18.51 -12.18
#